data_AF-A0A916B3E9-F1
#
_entry.id   AF-A0A916B3E9-F1
#
_cell.length_a   1.000
_cell.length_b   1.000
_cell.length_c   1.000
_cell.angle_alpha   90.00
_cell.angle_beta   90.00
_cell.angle_gamma   90.00
#
_symmetry.space_group_name_H-M   'P 1'
#
loop_
_entity.id
_entity.type
_entity.pdbx_description
1 polymer ?
#
loop_
_entity_poly.entity_id
_entity_poly.type
_entity_poly.pdbx_seq_one_letter_code
_entity_poly.pdbx_strand_id
1 'polypeptide(L)'
;MLNAMLTVFLLGGGLLGGAMLTPSDTYPIADRLEAAIKDPQQLSQVKQILSELETEVTKFERIFVDSGNDLRDLYLDHDAGSRQTQRRLEELNLEWYVSQQRNIKLRELLRLSIDAEQWDRVFDHE
;
A
#
# COMPACT_ATOMS: atom_id res chain seq x y z
N MET A 1 0.50 5.14 18.52
CA MET A 1 0.34 3.96 17.65
C MET A 1 0.89 4.14 16.23
N LEU A 2 1.15 5.37 15.75
CA LEU A 2 1.92 5.59 14.51
C LEU A 2 3.27 4.84 14.50
N ASN A 3 3.98 4.83 15.64
CA ASN A 3 5.28 4.14 15.75
C ASN A 3 5.19 2.61 15.63
N ALA A 4 4.03 1.99 15.91
CA ALA A 4 3.87 0.53 15.83
C ALA A 4 3.60 0.05 14.40
N MET A 5 2.97 0.89 13.56
CA MET A 5 2.77 0.57 12.13
C MET A 5 4.07 0.67 11.33
N LEU A 6 5.00 1.53 11.75
CA LEU A 6 6.34 1.63 11.17
C LEU A 6 7.22 0.39 11.43
N THR A 7 6.94 -0.38 12.49
CA THR A 7 7.82 -1.50 12.91
C THR A 7 7.48 -2.84 12.25
N VAL A 8 6.21 -3.08 11.91
CA VAL A 8 5.79 -4.27 11.12
C VAL A 8 6.24 -4.16 9.65
N PHE A 9 6.59 -2.95 9.23
CA PHE A 9 7.01 -2.58 7.89
C PHE A 9 8.36 -3.23 7.47
N LEU A 10 9.20 -3.64 8.42
CA LEU A 10 10.62 -3.98 8.19
C LEU A 10 10.93 -5.47 7.94
N LEU A 11 9.95 -6.37 7.89
CA LEU A 11 10.22 -7.82 7.95
C LEU A 11 10.09 -8.63 6.64
N GLY A 12 9.83 -8.00 5.49
CA GLY A 12 9.79 -8.70 4.19
C GLY A 12 10.89 -8.21 3.25
N GLY A 13 12.08 -8.82 3.32
CA GLY A 13 13.29 -8.40 2.61
C GLY A 13 13.21 -8.34 1.08
N GLY A 14 14.10 -7.53 0.51
CA GLY A 14 14.34 -7.35 -0.94
C GLY A 14 13.83 -6.01 -1.47
N LEU A 15 14.70 -5.00 -1.51
CA LEU A 15 14.59 -3.65 -2.11
C LEU A 15 13.46 -2.69 -1.69
N LEU A 16 12.35 -3.14 -1.09
CA LEU A 16 11.24 -2.28 -0.62
C LEU A 16 10.98 -2.46 0.89
N GLY A 17 12.06 -2.47 1.67
CA GLY A 17 12.00 -2.54 3.12
C GLY A 17 11.17 -1.39 3.68
N GLY A 18 10.14 -1.68 4.47
CA GLY A 18 9.55 -0.64 5.31
C GLY A 18 8.74 0.45 4.60
N ALA A 19 8.65 0.45 3.28
CA ALA A 19 8.10 1.58 2.53
C ALA A 19 6.66 1.32 2.05
N MET A 20 5.78 2.30 2.28
CA MET A 20 4.48 2.35 1.63
C MET A 20 4.71 2.27 0.13
N LEU A 21 4.04 1.32 -0.52
CA LEU A 21 4.06 1.23 -1.97
C LEU A 21 3.33 2.47 -2.47
N THR A 22 3.98 3.21 -3.34
CA THR A 22 3.39 4.30 -4.10
C THR A 22 2.93 3.78 -5.46
N PRO A 23 2.01 4.47 -6.17
CA PRO A 23 1.65 4.07 -7.52
C PRO A 23 2.85 3.96 -8.45
N SER A 24 3.86 4.83 -8.27
CA SER A 24 5.11 4.79 -9.03
C SER A 24 5.93 3.51 -8.81
N ASP A 25 5.80 2.85 -7.66
CA ASP A 25 6.49 1.59 -7.38
C ASP A 25 5.76 0.40 -8.00
N THR A 26 4.45 0.49 -8.19
CA THR A 26 3.63 -0.64 -8.66
C THR A 26 3.61 -0.80 -10.18
N TYR A 27 3.64 0.29 -10.95
CA TYR A 27 3.59 0.24 -12.42
C TYR A 27 4.69 -0.62 -13.09
N PRO A 28 5.97 -0.53 -12.67
CA PRO A 28 7.04 -1.32 -13.28
C PRO A 28 6.94 -2.83 -13.01
N ILE A 29 6.14 -3.23 -12.02
CA ILE A 29 6.00 -4.64 -11.60
C ILE A 29 5.25 -5.43 -12.67
N ALA A 30 4.23 -4.84 -13.30
CA ALA A 30 3.39 -5.53 -14.28
C ALA A 30 4.20 -6.07 -15.47
N ASP A 31 5.09 -5.25 -16.03
CA ASP A 31 5.95 -5.63 -17.15
C ASP A 31 6.93 -6.75 -16.77
N ARG A 32 7.47 -6.71 -15.54
CA ARG A 32 8.38 -7.73 -15.02
C ARG A 32 7.68 -9.06 -14.76
N LEU A 33 6.43 -9.03 -14.33
CA LEU A 33 5.62 -10.25 -14.15
C LEU A 33 5.42 -10.99 -15.47
N GLU A 34 5.17 -10.28 -16.58
CA GLU A 34 5.03 -10.89 -17.90
C GLU A 34 6.32 -11.57 -18.37
N ALA A 35 7.48 -11.00 -18.01
CA ALA A 35 8.78 -11.59 -18.33
C ALA A 35 9.11 -12.81 -17.43
N ALA A 36 8.69 -12.79 -16.16
CA ALA A 36 9.04 -13.81 -15.17
C ALA A 36 8.12 -15.04 -15.19
N ILE A 37 6.83 -14.87 -15.48
CA ILE A 37 5.81 -15.92 -15.37
C ILE A 37 5.42 -16.43 -16.75
N LYS A 38 5.70 -17.72 -16.99
CA LYS A 38 5.39 -18.39 -18.27
C LYS A 38 4.02 -19.03 -18.31
N ASP A 39 3.46 -19.41 -17.17
CA ASP A 39 2.12 -20.00 -17.08
C ASP A 39 1.05 -18.89 -17.25
N PRO A 40 0.23 -18.93 -18.31
CA PRO A 40 -0.79 -17.92 -18.55
C PRO A 40 -1.85 -17.85 -17.45
N GLN A 41 -2.17 -18.98 -16.81
CA GLN A 41 -3.17 -19.03 -15.75
C GLN A 41 -2.63 -18.36 -14.48
N GLN A 42 -1.40 -18.70 -14.10
CA GLN A 42 -0.68 -18.05 -13.00
C GLN A 42 -0.55 -16.54 -13.27
N LEU A 43 -0.09 -16.15 -14.47
CA LEU A 43 0.10 -14.75 -14.84
C LEU A 43 -1.20 -13.93 -14.73
N SER A 44 -2.33 -14.50 -15.17
CA SER A 44 -3.64 -13.86 -15.04
C SER A 44 -4.02 -13.59 -13.59
N GLN A 45 -3.84 -14.58 -12.71
CA GLN A 45 -4.12 -14.45 -11.28
C GLN A 45 -3.24 -13.40 -10.61
N VAL A 46 -1.95 -13.40 -10.92
CA VAL A 46 -0.97 -12.46 -10.36
C VAL A 46 -1.26 -11.04 -10.84
N LYS A 47 -1.61 -10.85 -12.12
CA LYS A 47 -2.03 -9.55 -12.65
C LYS A 47 -3.29 -9.01 -11.98
N GLN A 48 -4.25 -9.88 -11.67
CA GLN A 48 -5.43 -9.46 -10.92
C GLN A 48 -5.04 -8.96 -9.51
N ILE A 49 -4.20 -9.70 -8.80
CA ILE A 49 -3.71 -9.28 -7.47
C ILE A 49 -2.97 -7.95 -7.56
N LEU A 50 -2.12 -7.76 -8.57
CA LEU A 50 -1.39 -6.51 -8.79
C LEU A 50 -2.34 -5.34 -9.09
N SER A 51 -3.35 -5.55 -9.93
CA SER A 51 -4.35 -4.51 -10.24
C SER A 51 -5.17 -4.10 -9.01
N GLU A 52 -5.52 -5.07 -8.16
CA GLU A 52 -6.16 -4.78 -6.87
C GLU A 52 -5.23 -4.00 -5.94
N LEU A 53 -3.93 -4.33 -5.92
CA LEU A 53 -2.92 -3.60 -5.16
C LEU A 53 -2.74 -2.16 -5.65
N GLU A 54 -2.64 -1.94 -6.96
CA GLU A 54 -2.57 -0.61 -7.58
C GLU A 54 -3.79 0.25 -7.22
N THR A 55 -4.98 -0.36 -7.27
CA THR A 55 -6.23 0.31 -6.91
C THR A 55 -6.22 0.73 -5.44
N GLU A 56 -5.79 -0.15 -4.53
CA GLU A 56 -5.73 0.15 -3.10
C GLU A 56 -4.63 1.16 -2.74
N VAL A 57 -3.49 1.11 -3.41
CA VAL A 57 -2.41 2.10 -3.27
C VAL A 57 -2.87 3.48 -3.73
N THR A 58 -3.51 3.58 -4.90
CA THR A 58 -4.05 4.85 -5.43
C THR A 58 -5.13 5.41 -4.51
N LYS A 59 -6.01 4.53 -3.99
CA LYS A 59 -7.05 4.91 -3.04
C LYS A 59 -6.44 5.43 -1.73
N PHE A 60 -5.41 4.75 -1.21
CA PHE A 60 -4.71 5.17 -0.02
C PHE A 60 -4.07 6.54 -0.19
N GLU A 61 -3.36 6.77 -1.30
CA GLU A 61 -2.73 8.06 -1.60
C GLU A 61 -3.76 9.19 -1.62
N ARG A 62 -4.91 8.95 -2.27
CA ARG A 62 -6.00 9.93 -2.27
C ARG A 62 -6.52 10.22 -0.86
N ILE A 63 -6.81 9.19 -0.05
CA ILE A 63 -7.25 9.36 1.34
C ILE A 63 -6.20 10.15 2.14
N PHE A 64 -4.92 9.85 1.94
CA PHE A 64 -3.82 10.53 2.60
C PHE A 64 -3.76 12.02 2.23
N VAL A 65 -3.85 12.36 0.94
CA VAL A 65 -3.88 13.75 0.48
C VAL A 65 -5.12 14.49 1.00
N ASP A 66 -6.30 13.87 0.88
CA ASP A 66 -7.57 14.45 1.32
C ASP A 66 -7.54 14.69 2.85
N SER A 67 -6.99 13.76 3.62
CA SER A 67 -6.83 13.90 5.07
C SER A 67 -5.90 15.04 5.48
N GLY A 68 -4.86 15.32 4.69
CA GLY A 68 -3.99 16.47 4.91
C GLY A 68 -4.71 17.79 4.72
N ASN A 69 -5.60 17.87 3.74
CA ASN A 69 -6.46 19.04 3.53
C ASN A 69 -7.48 19.20 4.66
N ASP A 70 -8.15 18.12 5.06
CA ASP A 70 -9.13 18.13 6.17
C ASP A 70 -8.49 18.62 7.48
N LEU A 71 -7.29 18.13 7.80
CA LEU A 71 -6.59 18.54 9.02
C LEU A 71 -6.10 19.98 8.93
N ARG A 72 -5.69 20.45 7.76
CA ARG A 72 -5.35 21.86 7.55
C ARG A 72 -6.57 22.75 7.77
N ASP A 73 -7.71 22.38 7.22
CA ASP A 73 -8.94 23.18 7.31
C ASP A 73 -9.45 23.21 8.76
N LEU A 74 -9.39 22.08 9.48
CA LEU A 74 -9.67 22.01 10.93
C LEU A 74 -8.67 22.80 11.79
N TYR A 75 -7.44 22.96 11.33
CA TYR A 75 -6.44 23.77 12.04
C TYR A 75 -6.67 25.28 11.84
N LEU A 76 -7.09 25.68 10.62
CA LEU A 76 -7.40 27.07 10.27
C LEU A 76 -8.75 27.51 10.85
N ASP A 77 -9.68 26.59 11.05
CA ASP A 77 -10.94 26.84 11.72
C ASP A 77 -10.74 26.89 13.25
N HIS A 78 -10.56 28.10 13.77
CA HIS A 78 -10.42 28.33 15.21
C HIS A 78 -11.71 28.13 16.01
N ASP A 79 -12.86 27.99 15.34
CA ASP A 79 -14.17 27.71 15.97
C ASP A 79 -14.47 26.20 16.00
N ALA A 80 -13.80 25.39 15.17
CA ALA A 80 -13.85 23.94 15.25
C ALA A 80 -13.29 23.46 16.60
N GLY A 81 -14.20 23.11 17.52
CA GLY A 81 -13.83 22.67 18.85
C GLY A 81 -12.95 21.40 18.82
N SER A 82 -12.02 21.29 19.77
CA SER A 82 -11.05 20.18 19.90
C SER A 82 -11.63 18.77 19.76
N ARG A 83 -12.88 18.57 20.18
CA ARG A 83 -13.61 17.29 20.06
C ARG A 83 -13.92 16.90 18.61
N GLN A 84 -14.18 17.86 17.73
CA GLN A 84 -14.42 17.59 16.31
C GLN A 84 -13.14 17.17 15.60
N THR A 85 -12.04 17.91 15.85
CA THR A 85 -10.71 17.58 15.33
C THR A 85 -10.25 16.20 15.79
N GLN A 86 -10.45 15.88 17.07
CA GLN A 86 -10.08 14.57 17.60
C GLN A 86 -10.89 13.42 17.00
N ARG A 87 -12.20 13.59 16.81
CA ARG A 87 -13.03 12.59 16.12
C ARG A 87 -12.55 12.36 14.68
N ARG A 88 -12.26 13.43 13.93
CA ARG A 88 -11.75 13.30 12.57
C ARG A 88 -10.41 12.58 12.53
N LEU A 89 -9.51 12.87 13.48
CA LEU A 89 -8.24 12.15 13.61
C LEU A 89 -8.44 10.65 13.89
N GLU A 90 -9.42 10.28 14.71
CA GLU A 90 -9.74 8.87 14.98
C GLU A 90 -10.28 8.15 13.73
N GLU A 91 -11.16 8.80 12.97
CA GLU A 91 -11.67 8.29 11.69
C GLU A 91 -10.54 8.08 10.68
N LEU A 92 -9.67 9.08 10.50
CA LEU A 92 -8.53 9.00 9.60
C LEU A 92 -7.57 7.86 9.98
N ASN A 93 -7.29 7.69 11.27
CA ASN A 93 -6.46 6.59 11.76
C ASN A 93 -7.08 5.22 11.42
N LEU A 94 -8.40 5.08 11.55
CA LEU A 94 -9.08 3.84 11.21
C LEU A 94 -9.04 3.56 9.70
N GLU A 95 -9.32 4.57 8.87
CA GLU A 95 -9.25 4.46 7.41
C GLU A 95 -7.86 4.05 6.93
N TRP A 96 -6.82 4.69 7.47
CA TRP A 96 -5.44 4.36 7.17
C TRP A 96 -5.09 2.94 7.63
N TYR A 97 -5.52 2.55 8.83
CA TYR A 97 -5.28 1.20 9.34
C TYR A 97 -5.87 0.13 8.42
N VAL A 98 -7.13 0.28 8.04
CA VAL A 98 -7.84 -0.68 7.17
C VAL A 98 -7.17 -0.79 5.81
N SER A 99 -6.79 0.34 5.20
CA SER A 99 -6.13 0.34 3.89
C SER A 99 -4.74 -0.31 3.95
N GLN A 100 -3.96 -0.04 4.98
CA GLN A 100 -2.65 -0.67 5.18
C GLN A 100 -2.76 -2.18 5.38
N GLN A 101 -3.73 -2.66 6.18
CA GLN A 101 -3.99 -4.09 6.34
C GLN A 101 -4.34 -4.76 5.00
N ARG A 102 -5.14 -4.09 4.15
CA ARG A 102 -5.48 -4.61 2.84
C ARG A 102 -4.27 -4.68 1.91
N ASN A 103 -3.44 -3.64 1.89
CA ASN A 103 -2.19 -3.63 1.12
C ASN A 103 -1.23 -4.75 1.56
N ILE A 104 -1.06 -4.97 2.87
CA ILE A 104 -0.23 -6.07 3.39
C ILE A 104 -0.76 -7.42 2.90
N LYS A 105 -2.07 -7.65 3.01
CA LYS A 105 -2.70 -8.89 2.55
C LYS A 105 -2.50 -9.12 1.05
N LEU A 106 -2.64 -8.08 0.23
CA LEU A 106 -2.43 -8.17 -1.22
C LEU A 106 -0.96 -8.46 -1.56
N ARG A 107 0.00 -7.86 -0.86
CA ARG A 107 1.43 -8.20 -1.01
C ARG A 107 1.71 -9.65 -0.62
N GLU A 108 1.11 -10.14 0.46
CA GLU A 108 1.25 -11.54 0.87
C GLU A 108 0.66 -12.50 -0.17
N LEU A 109 -0.53 -12.19 -0.70
CA LEU A 109 -1.13 -12.96 -1.80
C LEU A 109 -0.26 -12.94 -3.05
N LEU A 110 0.37 -11.80 -3.36
CA LEU A 110 1.32 -11.69 -4.46
C LEU A 110 2.54 -12.58 -4.22
N ARG A 111 3.10 -12.55 -3.00
CA ARG A 111 4.25 -13.38 -2.59
C ARG A 111 3.97 -14.87 -2.63
N LEU A 112 2.75 -15.28 -2.32
CA LEU A 112 2.33 -16.69 -2.32
C LEU A 112 1.92 -17.19 -3.72
N SER A 113 1.62 -16.28 -4.66
CA SER A 113 1.17 -16.64 -6.01
C SER A 113 2.30 -16.82 -7.02
N ILE A 114 3.54 -16.50 -6.63
CA ILE A 114 4.75 -16.73 -7.43
C ILE A 114 5.82 -17.43 -6.59
N ASP A 115 6.68 -18.22 -7.25
CA ASP A 115 7.79 -18.88 -6.57
C ASP A 115 8.93 -17.89 -6.23
N ALA A 116 9.93 -18.34 -5.48
CA ALA A 116 11.04 -17.50 -5.06
C ALA A 116 11.88 -16.98 -6.26
N GLU A 117 12.07 -17.79 -7.30
CA GLU A 117 12.87 -17.40 -8.47
C GLU A 117 12.11 -16.36 -9.32
N GLN A 118 10.81 -16.53 -9.47
CA GLN A 118 9.91 -15.56 -10.08
C GLN A 118 9.87 -14.26 -9.27
N TRP A 119 9.82 -14.35 -7.94
CA TRP A 119 9.86 -13.20 -7.04
C TRP A 119 11.14 -12.39 -7.22
N ASP A 120 12.29 -13.05 -7.20
CA ASP A 120 13.59 -12.39 -7.35
C ASP A 120 13.71 -11.72 -8.72
N ARG A 121 13.24 -12.34 -9.81
CA ARG A 121 13.23 -11.70 -11.13
C ARG A 121 12.37 -10.46 -11.24
N VAL A 122 11.32 -10.35 -10.41
CA VAL A 122 10.37 -9.23 -10.44
C VAL A 122 10.83 -8.09 -9.54
N PHE A 123 11.39 -8.43 -8.38
CA PHE A 123 11.65 -7.49 -7.28
C PHE A 123 13.13 -7.29 -6.95
N ASP A 124 14.00 -8.27 -7.21
CA ASP A 124 15.45 -8.15 -7.05
C ASP A 124 16.12 -7.79 -8.38
N HIS A 125 16.42 -6.50 -8.51
CA HIS A 125 17.36 -6.00 -9.50
C HIS A 125 18.45 -5.22 -8.76
N GLU A 126 19.71 -5.62 -9.00
CA GLU A 126 20.91 -4.80 -8.74
C GLU A 126 20.76 -3.37 -9.29
#